data_AF-A0A945H0Q5-F1
#
_entry.id   AF-A0A945H0Q5-F1
#
_cell.length_a   1.000
_cell.length_b   1.000
_cell.length_c   1.000
_cell.angle_alpha   90.00
_cell.angle_beta   90.00
_cell.angle_gamma   90.00
#
_symmetry.space_group_name_H-M   'P 1'
#
loop_
_entity.id
_entity.type
_entity.pdbx_description
1 polymer ?
#
loop_
_entity_poly.entity_id
_entity_poly.type
_entity_poly.pdbx_seq_one_letter_code
_entity_poly.pdbx_strand_id
1 'polypeptide(L)'
;MLFENLGLRPELLKAITTRGYKTATPIQAQSIPKILAGHDILAGAQTGTGKTAAFALPLLQILSNKQNQGHRPRALILTPTRELAAQVLEFIKDYGQDLTLRSTAIFGGVNIRPQKTKLRNGIDILVATPGRLMDHVSQKTLDLSRIELLVLDEADRMLDMG
;
A
#
# COMPACT_ATOMS: atom_id res chain seq x y z
N MET A 1 -18.03 -4.37 13.68
CA MET A 1 -17.02 -5.38 14.07
C MET A 1 -15.82 -4.66 14.67
N LEU A 2 -15.25 -5.15 15.78
CA LEU A 2 -14.03 -4.58 16.37
C LEU A 2 -12.81 -4.98 15.53
N PHE A 3 -11.80 -4.10 15.44
CA PHE A 3 -10.55 -4.40 14.72
C PHE A 3 -9.78 -5.58 15.32
N GLU A 4 -9.86 -5.76 16.64
CA GLU A 4 -9.24 -6.87 17.37
C GLU A 4 -9.70 -8.24 16.84
N ASN A 5 -10.91 -8.31 16.28
CA ASN A 5 -11.49 -9.55 15.75
C ASN A 5 -11.09 -9.83 14.29
N LEU A 6 -10.23 -9.01 13.69
CA LEU A 6 -9.82 -9.12 12.28
C LEU A 6 -8.51 -9.87 12.08
N GLY A 7 -7.92 -10.45 13.13
CA GLY A 7 -6.68 -11.23 13.03
C GLY A 7 -5.43 -10.40 12.70
N LEU A 8 -5.45 -9.11 13.07
CA LEU A 8 -4.31 -8.21 12.89
C LEU A 8 -3.32 -8.33 14.05
N ARG A 9 -2.04 -8.15 13.75
CA ARG A 9 -0.99 -8.15 14.77
C ARG A 9 -1.10 -6.99 15.77
N PRO A 10 -0.57 -7.12 17.00
CA PRO A 10 -0.67 -6.09 18.04
C PRO A 10 -0.16 -4.71 17.62
N GLU A 11 0.90 -4.65 16.82
CA GLU A 11 1.51 -3.41 16.33
C GLU A 11 0.55 -2.63 15.43
N LEU A 12 -0.19 -3.33 14.57
CA LEU A 12 -1.21 -2.73 13.71
C LEU A 12 -2.42 -2.27 14.53
N LEU A 13 -2.87 -3.09 15.49
CA LEU A 13 -3.97 -2.73 16.40
C LEU A 13 -3.63 -1.47 17.19
N LYS A 14 -2.41 -1.37 17.73
CA LYS A 14 -1.91 -0.18 18.42
C LYS A 14 -1.99 1.06 17.51
N ALA A 15 -1.49 0.98 16.27
CA ALA A 15 -1.54 2.10 15.33
C ALA A 15 -2.99 2.53 15.00
N ILE A 16 -3.92 1.58 14.87
CA ILE A 16 -5.35 1.85 14.66
C ILE A 16 -5.95 2.57 15.88
N THR A 17 -5.66 2.09 17.10
CA THR A 17 -6.15 2.68 18.34
C THR A 17 -5.59 4.08 18.57
N THR A 18 -4.31 4.33 18.26
CA THR A 18 -3.69 5.66 18.33
C THR A 18 -4.40 6.68 17.44
N ARG A 19 -4.96 6.25 16.31
CA ARG A 19 -5.78 7.08 15.42
C ARG A 19 -7.24 7.25 15.89
N GLY A 20 -7.60 6.66 17.02
CA GLY A 20 -8.94 6.75 17.60
C GLY A 20 -9.97 5.83 16.94
N TYR A 21 -9.55 4.91 16.06
CA TYR A 21 -10.45 3.96 15.42
C TYR A 21 -10.72 2.76 16.34
N LYS A 22 -12.00 2.48 16.59
CA LYS A 22 -12.44 1.35 17.42
C LYS A 22 -13.15 0.27 16.61
N THR A 23 -13.99 0.69 15.67
CA THR A 23 -14.82 -0.19 14.86
C THR A 23 -14.42 -0.12 13.40
N ALA A 24 -14.32 -1.29 12.77
CA ALA A 24 -14.06 -1.38 11.35
C ALA A 24 -15.29 -0.94 10.55
N THR A 25 -15.07 -0.18 9.47
CA THR A 25 -16.12 0.17 8.51
C THR A 25 -16.60 -1.09 7.76
N PRO A 26 -17.77 -1.07 7.10
CA PRO A 26 -18.29 -2.25 6.41
C PRO A 26 -17.31 -2.83 5.38
N ILE A 27 -16.62 -1.97 4.62
CA ILE A 27 -15.61 -2.43 3.64
C ILE A 27 -14.42 -3.09 4.32
N GLN A 28 -13.92 -2.52 5.42
CA GLN A 28 -12.80 -3.08 6.18
C GLN A 28 -13.16 -4.43 6.80
N ALA A 29 -14.33 -4.54 7.43
CA ALA A 29 -14.78 -5.77 8.07
C ALA A 29 -14.97 -6.91 7.05
N GLN A 30 -15.36 -6.60 5.82
CA GLN A 30 -15.58 -7.59 4.77
C GLN A 30 -14.31 -7.94 3.98
N SER A 31 -13.42 -6.97 3.74
CA SER A 31 -12.24 -7.17 2.90
C SER A 31 -11.04 -7.71 3.68
N ILE A 32 -10.78 -7.20 4.90
CA ILE A 32 -9.55 -7.51 5.64
C ILE A 32 -9.40 -9.03 5.85
N PRO A 33 -10.40 -9.77 6.37
CA PRO A 33 -10.26 -11.20 6.57
C PRO A 33 -10.05 -11.98 5.26
N LYS A 34 -10.67 -11.54 4.16
CA LYS A 34 -10.54 -12.20 2.85
C LYS A 34 -9.15 -12.01 2.25
N ILE A 35 -8.60 -10.80 2.34
CA ILE A 35 -7.23 -10.49 1.88
C ILE A 35 -6.21 -11.29 2.71
N LEU A 36 -6.39 -11.36 4.04
CA LEU A 36 -5.52 -12.18 4.90
C LEU A 36 -5.59 -13.67 4.56
N ALA A 37 -6.74 -14.15 4.08
CA ALA A 37 -6.91 -15.51 3.59
C ALA A 37 -6.39 -15.73 2.16
N GLY A 38 -5.78 -14.72 1.52
CA GLY A 38 -5.19 -14.82 0.19
C GLY A 38 -6.17 -14.73 -0.98
N HIS A 39 -7.37 -14.19 -0.77
CA HIS A 39 -8.34 -13.99 -1.84
C HIS A 39 -8.13 -12.65 -2.55
N ASP A 40 -8.35 -12.65 -3.86
CA ASP A 40 -8.46 -11.44 -4.66
C ASP A 40 -9.77 -10.70 -4.35
N ILE A 41 -9.72 -9.36 -4.36
CA ILE A 41 -10.84 -8.51 -4.00
C ILE A 41 -11.05 -7.43 -5.06
N LEU A 42 -12.28 -7.36 -5.55
CA LEU A 42 -12.83 -6.18 -6.22
C LEU A 42 -13.78 -5.50 -5.24
N ALA A 43 -13.49 -4.25 -4.88
CA ALA A 43 -14.27 -3.50 -3.90
C ALA A 43 -14.72 -2.15 -4.47
N GLY A 44 -16.03 -2.01 -4.64
CA GLY A 44 -16.66 -0.72 -4.96
C GLY A 44 -17.09 -0.01 -3.68
N ALA A 45 -16.48 1.14 -3.38
CA ALA A 45 -16.94 2.01 -2.29
C ALA A 45 -16.59 3.47 -2.58
N GLN A 46 -17.37 4.38 -2.00
CA GLN A 46 -17.13 5.82 -2.11
C GLN A 46 -15.85 6.22 -1.35
N THR A 47 -15.24 7.35 -1.73
CA THR A 47 -14.12 7.94 -0.99
C THR A 47 -14.55 8.27 0.46
N GLY A 48 -13.61 8.16 1.41
CA GLY A 48 -13.91 8.39 2.83
C GLY A 48 -14.54 7.19 3.57
N THR A 49 -14.80 6.07 2.90
CA THR A 49 -15.36 4.84 3.52
C THR A 49 -14.33 3.95 4.22
N GLY A 50 -13.06 4.37 4.24
CA GLY A 50 -11.96 3.62 4.87
C GLY A 50 -11.30 2.58 3.98
N LYS A 51 -11.45 2.69 2.64
CA LYS A 51 -10.78 1.85 1.62
C LYS A 51 -9.28 1.69 1.84
N THR A 52 -8.58 2.80 2.14
CA THR A 52 -7.12 2.77 2.33
C THR A 52 -6.70 1.84 3.45
N ALA A 53 -7.35 1.92 4.63
CA ALA A 53 -7.08 0.98 5.72
C ALA A 53 -7.50 -0.46 5.37
N ALA A 54 -8.55 -0.61 4.56
CA ALA A 54 -9.10 -1.91 4.16
C ALA A 54 -8.10 -2.75 3.34
N PHE A 55 -7.21 -2.13 2.56
CA PHE A 55 -6.10 -2.82 1.90
C PHE A 55 -4.76 -2.67 2.64
N ALA A 56 -4.49 -1.52 3.28
CA ALA A 56 -3.19 -1.24 3.88
C ALA A 56 -2.89 -2.15 5.08
N LEU A 57 -3.89 -2.37 5.95
CA LEU A 57 -3.73 -3.21 7.14
C LEU A 57 -3.36 -4.67 6.80
N PRO A 58 -4.12 -5.38 5.94
CA PRO A 58 -3.75 -6.74 5.58
C PRO A 58 -2.46 -6.80 4.75
N LEU A 59 -2.16 -5.81 3.91
CA LEU A 59 -0.89 -5.73 3.19
C LEU A 59 0.30 -5.65 4.17
N LEU A 60 0.23 -4.78 5.17
CA LEU A 60 1.27 -4.65 6.20
C LEU A 60 1.41 -5.93 7.04
N GLN A 61 0.29 -6.58 7.38
CA GLN A 61 0.26 -7.87 8.09
C GLN A 61 0.98 -8.97 7.29
N ILE A 62 0.67 -9.10 6.00
CA ILE A 62 1.24 -10.14 5.14
C ILE A 62 2.75 -9.93 4.97
N LEU A 63 3.18 -8.71 4.65
CA LEU A 63 4.59 -8.39 4.44
C LEU A 63 5.43 -8.51 5.71
N SER A 64 4.81 -8.29 6.87
CA SER A 64 5.41 -8.42 8.18
C SER A 64 5.80 -9.85 8.56
N ASN A 65 5.08 -10.85 8.04
CA ASN A 65 5.30 -12.25 8.38
C ASN A 65 6.52 -12.86 7.70
N LYS A 66 7.11 -12.16 6.73
CA LYS A 66 8.29 -12.61 5.99
C LYS A 66 9.35 -11.52 6.02
N GLN A 67 10.57 -11.86 6.41
CA GLN A 67 11.70 -10.94 6.22
C GLN A 67 11.99 -10.79 4.73
N ASN A 68 12.18 -9.54 4.27
CA ASN A 68 12.59 -9.28 2.91
C ASN A 68 14.07 -9.67 2.75
N GLN A 69 14.33 -10.69 1.95
CA GLN A 69 15.70 -11.16 1.68
C GLN A 69 16.40 -10.32 0.60
N GLY A 70 15.80 -9.21 0.12
CA GLY A 70 16.37 -8.42 -0.96
C GLY A 70 16.01 -6.92 -0.93
N HIS A 71 16.42 -6.25 -2.00
CA HIS A 71 16.21 -4.80 -2.22
C HIS A 71 14.98 -4.49 -3.10
N ARG A 72 14.14 -5.49 -3.38
CA ARG A 72 13.02 -5.38 -4.32
C ARG A 72 11.70 -5.21 -3.56
N PRO A 73 10.78 -4.36 -4.06
CA PRO A 73 9.46 -4.24 -3.47
C PRO A 73 8.71 -5.57 -3.56
N ARG A 74 7.93 -5.84 -2.52
CA ARG A 74 7.01 -6.99 -2.41
C ARG A 74 5.55 -6.58 -2.56
N ALA A 75 5.25 -5.30 -2.37
CA ALA A 75 3.93 -4.74 -2.67
C ALA A 75 4.02 -3.51 -3.57
N LEU A 76 3.06 -3.42 -4.50
CA LEU A 76 2.85 -2.29 -5.40
C LEU A 76 1.43 -1.77 -5.22
N ILE A 77 1.30 -0.47 -4.95
CA ILE A 77 0.02 0.23 -4.87
C ILE A 77 0.00 1.29 -5.98
N LEU A 78 -0.92 1.16 -6.93
CA LEU A 78 -1.13 2.14 -7.99
C LEU A 78 -2.25 3.10 -7.62
N THR A 79 -1.99 4.38 -7.84
CA THR A 79 -2.93 5.47 -7.62
C THR A 79 -2.92 6.41 -8.83
N PRO A 80 -4.05 7.01 -9.25
CA PRO A 80 -4.14 7.87 -10.42
C PRO A 80 -3.32 9.17 -10.31
N THR A 81 -3.21 9.74 -9.11
CA THR A 81 -2.61 11.07 -8.92
C THR A 81 -1.46 11.06 -7.93
N ARG A 82 -0.63 12.10 -8.02
CA ARG A 82 0.49 12.31 -7.09
C ARG A 82 0.01 12.54 -5.67
N GLU A 83 -1.08 13.29 -5.53
CA GLU A 83 -1.67 13.68 -4.26
C GLU A 83 -2.19 12.43 -3.54
N LEU A 84 -2.87 11.54 -4.26
CA LEU A 84 -3.34 10.27 -3.71
C LEU A 84 -2.15 9.33 -3.39
N ALA A 85 -1.12 9.29 -4.24
CA ALA A 85 0.10 8.51 -3.94
C ALA A 85 0.76 8.97 -2.62
N ALA A 86 0.85 10.28 -2.40
CA ALA A 86 1.41 10.85 -1.17
C ALA A 86 0.54 10.50 0.06
N GLN A 87 -0.78 10.66 -0.06
CA GLN A 87 -1.72 10.30 1.01
C GLN A 87 -1.64 8.82 1.36
N VAL A 88 -1.67 7.92 0.37
CA VAL A 88 -1.56 6.48 0.60
C VAL A 88 -0.23 6.13 1.27
N LEU A 89 0.88 6.76 0.87
CA LEU A 89 2.17 6.55 1.54
C LEU A 89 2.13 6.98 3.02
N GLU A 90 1.49 8.09 3.35
CA GLU A 90 1.29 8.52 4.75
C GLU A 90 0.47 7.49 5.53
N PHE A 91 -0.64 7.01 4.98
CA PHE A 91 -1.42 5.93 5.61
C PHE A 91 -0.57 4.67 5.86
N ILE A 92 0.23 4.25 4.88
CA ILE A 92 1.11 3.08 5.02
C ILE A 92 2.14 3.28 6.13
N LYS A 93 2.75 4.47 6.23
CA LYS A 93 3.73 4.78 7.28
C LYS A 93 3.08 4.84 8.65
N ASP A 94 1.92 5.46 8.76
CA ASP A 94 1.24 5.64 10.04
C ASP A 94 0.76 4.30 10.61
N TYR A 95 0.17 3.44 9.78
CA TYR A 95 -0.19 2.09 10.23
C TYR A 95 1.02 1.19 10.44
N GLY A 96 2.10 1.41 9.68
CA GLY A 96 3.33 0.62 9.74
C GLY A 96 4.40 1.15 10.70
N GLN A 97 4.10 2.15 11.54
CA GLN A 97 5.11 2.86 12.34
C GLN A 97 5.92 1.94 13.27
N ASP A 98 5.30 0.88 13.78
CA ASP A 98 5.89 -0.11 14.68
C ASP A 98 6.38 -1.37 13.91
N LEU A 99 6.46 -1.30 12.58
CA LEU A 99 6.89 -2.39 11.70
C LEU A 99 8.24 -2.08 11.03
N THR A 100 9.04 -3.12 10.80
CA THR A 100 10.31 -3.01 10.05
C THR A 100 10.07 -3.11 8.53
N LEU A 101 9.20 -2.26 7.98
CA LEU A 101 8.88 -2.21 6.55
C LEU A 101 9.25 -0.84 5.97
N ARG A 102 9.96 -0.84 4.84
CA ARG A 102 10.37 0.39 4.14
C ARG A 102 9.39 0.70 3.02
N SER A 103 8.85 1.90 3.01
CA SER A 103 7.90 2.34 1.98
C SER A 103 8.34 3.62 1.27
N THR A 104 7.99 3.75 -0.01
CA THR A 104 8.19 5.01 -0.74
C THR A 104 7.11 5.23 -1.79
N ALA A 105 7.00 6.47 -2.26
CA ALA A 105 6.13 6.86 -3.36
C ALA A 105 6.94 7.41 -4.54
N ILE A 106 6.53 7.05 -5.75
CA ILE A 106 7.07 7.58 -7.00
C ILE A 106 5.94 8.16 -7.86
N PHE A 107 6.17 9.35 -8.39
CA PHE A 107 5.20 10.03 -9.26
C PHE A 107 5.89 11.06 -10.17
N GLY A 108 5.18 11.46 -11.21
CA GLY A 108 5.61 12.47 -12.20
C GLY A 108 5.70 13.89 -11.61
N GLY A 109 6.13 14.85 -12.44
CA GLY A 109 6.21 16.26 -12.06
C GLY A 109 7.33 16.64 -11.08
N VAL A 110 8.17 15.68 -10.67
CA VAL A 110 9.36 15.91 -9.83
C VAL A 110 10.58 15.17 -10.40
N ASN A 111 11.78 15.61 -9.98
CA ASN A 111 13.04 15.00 -10.40
C ASN A 111 13.06 13.49 -10.06
N ILE A 112 13.44 12.67 -11.05
CA ILE A 112 13.49 11.20 -10.90
C ILE A 112 14.68 10.72 -10.08
N ARG A 113 15.78 11.50 -10.00
CA ARG A 113 17.03 11.06 -9.32
C ARG A 113 16.84 10.77 -7.83
N PRO A 114 16.14 11.60 -7.03
CA PRO A 114 15.83 11.25 -5.64
C PRO A 114 15.02 9.95 -5.51
N GLN A 115 14.09 9.70 -6.43
CA GLN A 115 13.30 8.46 -6.45
C GLN A 115 14.20 7.25 -6.76
N LYS A 116 15.10 7.36 -7.75
CA LYS A 116 16.11 6.31 -8.03
C LYS A 116 16.98 5.98 -6.82
N THR A 117 17.42 6.99 -6.08
CA THR A 117 18.22 6.78 -4.86
C THR A 117 17.43 6.04 -3.79
N LYS A 118 16.16 6.39 -3.56
CA LYS A 118 15.30 5.68 -2.60
C LYS A 118 15.08 4.22 -3.01
N LEU A 119 14.80 3.96 -4.29
CA LEU A 119 14.62 2.60 -4.81
C LEU A 119 15.89 1.76 -4.66
N ARG A 120 17.07 2.33 -4.98
CA ARG A 120 18.37 1.65 -4.84
C ARG A 120 18.67 1.23 -3.39
N ASN A 121 18.24 2.02 -2.41
CA ASN A 121 18.43 1.69 -0.99
C ASN A 121 17.57 0.50 -0.53
N GLY A 122 16.66 0.00 -1.37
CA GLY A 122 15.76 -1.10 -1.07
C GLY A 122 14.50 -0.64 -0.35
N ILE A 123 13.36 -1.14 -0.82
CA ILE A 123 12.03 -0.88 -0.25
C ILE A 123 11.22 -2.18 -0.23
N ASP A 124 10.23 -2.24 0.65
CA ASP A 124 9.25 -3.32 0.76
C ASP A 124 7.95 -2.96 0.03
N ILE A 125 7.52 -1.70 0.13
CA ILE A 125 6.24 -1.21 -0.37
C ILE A 125 6.48 -0.02 -1.30
N LEU A 126 5.98 -0.12 -2.53
CA LEU A 126 6.01 0.96 -3.50
C LEU A 126 4.59 1.49 -3.76
N VAL A 127 4.39 2.79 -3.54
CA VAL A 127 3.21 3.51 -4.05
C VAL A 127 3.62 4.23 -5.33
N ALA A 128 2.85 4.15 -6.40
CA ALA A 128 3.24 4.73 -7.67
C ALA A 128 2.06 5.30 -8.47
N THR A 129 2.33 6.36 -9.25
CA THR A 129 1.47 6.68 -10.41
C THR A 129 1.94 5.90 -11.64
N PRO A 130 1.01 5.45 -12.54
CA PRO A 130 1.36 4.55 -13.65
C PRO A 130 2.50 5.07 -14.54
N GLY A 131 2.43 6.33 -15.00
CA GLY A 131 3.45 6.90 -15.88
C GLY A 131 4.85 6.88 -15.28
N ARG A 132 5.01 7.28 -14.00
CA ARG A 132 6.32 7.28 -13.34
C ARG A 132 6.82 5.87 -13.03
N LEU A 133 5.92 4.92 -12.74
CA LEU A 133 6.29 3.51 -12.63
C LEU A 133 6.94 3.03 -13.93
N MET A 134 6.29 3.30 -15.07
CA MET A 134 6.78 2.89 -16.39
C MET A 134 8.12 3.55 -16.75
N ASP A 135 8.35 4.81 -16.39
CA ASP A 135 9.66 5.46 -16.53
C ASP A 135 10.76 4.65 -15.80
N HIS A 136 10.50 4.25 -14.56
CA HIS A 136 11.46 3.54 -13.72
C HIS A 136 11.75 2.12 -14.24
N VAL A 137 10.73 1.42 -14.71
CA VAL A 137 10.84 0.10 -15.35
C VAL A 137 11.63 0.19 -16.66
N SER A 138 11.27 1.13 -17.53
CA SER A 138 11.94 1.34 -18.83
C SER A 138 13.42 1.70 -18.66
N GLN A 139 13.75 2.48 -17.63
CA GLN A 139 15.14 2.84 -17.29
C GLN A 139 15.86 1.77 -16.46
N LYS A 140 15.24 0.61 -16.20
CA LYS A 140 15.79 -0.50 -15.39
C LYS A 140 16.25 -0.07 -14.00
N THR A 141 15.53 0.87 -13.40
CA THR A 141 15.81 1.38 -12.04
C THR A 141 14.85 0.83 -10.98
N LEU A 142 13.92 -0.02 -11.40
CA LEU A 142 12.96 -0.72 -10.58
C LEU A 142 12.80 -2.14 -11.11
N ASP A 143 12.80 -3.11 -10.21
CA ASP A 143 12.56 -4.52 -10.51
C ASP A 143 11.32 -4.99 -9.73
N LEU A 144 10.30 -5.40 -10.48
CA LEU A 144 8.99 -5.83 -9.94
C LEU A 144 8.87 -7.36 -9.83
N SER A 145 9.92 -8.13 -10.09
CA SER A 145 9.90 -9.61 -10.09
C SER A 145 9.57 -10.26 -8.74
N ARG A 146 9.50 -9.48 -7.66
CA ARG A 146 9.21 -9.94 -6.29
C ARG A 146 7.88 -9.41 -5.76
N ILE A 147 7.06 -8.76 -6.58
CA ILE A 147 5.73 -8.33 -6.17
C ILE A 147 4.88 -9.56 -5.81
N GLU A 148 4.43 -9.59 -4.56
CA GLU A 148 3.50 -10.58 -3.99
C GLU A 148 2.08 -9.99 -3.89
N LEU A 149 1.96 -8.66 -3.76
CA LEU A 149 0.70 -7.95 -3.55
C LEU A 149 0.59 -6.76 -4.49
N LEU A 150 -0.53 -6.67 -5.21
CA LEU A 150 -0.87 -5.55 -6.09
C LEU A 150 -2.18 -4.92 -5.62
N VAL A 151 -2.20 -3.58 -5.51
CA VAL A 151 -3.40 -2.79 -5.24
C VAL A 151 -3.57 -1.77 -6.37
N LEU A 152 -4.79 -1.67 -6.90
CA LEU A 152 -5.20 -0.62 -7.83
C LEU A 152 -6.25 0.25 -7.13
N ASP A 153 -5.86 1.42 -6.66
CA ASP A 153 -6.77 2.36 -5.98
C ASP A 153 -7.29 3.41 -6.98
N GLU A 154 -8.59 3.66 -6.96
CA GLU A 154 -9.30 4.48 -7.97
C GLU A 154 -8.99 4.01 -9.41
N ALA A 155 -9.16 2.71 -9.67
CA ALA A 155 -8.86 2.10 -10.96
C ALA A 155 -9.74 2.62 -12.12
N ASP A 156 -10.99 2.95 -11.83
CA ASP A 156 -11.90 3.66 -12.74
C ASP A 156 -11.29 4.98 -13.20
N ARG A 157 -10.82 5.80 -12.27
CA ARG A 157 -10.16 7.07 -12.59
C ARG A 157 -8.85 6.89 -13.36
N MET A 158 -8.09 5.83 -13.07
CA MET A 158 -6.89 5.51 -13.86
C MET A 158 -7.26 5.22 -15.32
N LEU A 159 -8.35 4.48 -15.57
CA LEU A 159 -8.82 4.20 -16.93
C LEU A 159 -9.30 5.46 -17.66
N ASP A 160 -9.96 6.38 -16.95
CA ASP A 160 -10.41 7.66 -17.52
C ASP A 160 -9.24 8.57 -17.96
N MET A 161 -8.05 8.37 -17.39
CA MET A 161 -6.84 9.15 -17.68
C MET A 161 -6.01 8.58 -18.85
N GLY A 162 -6.35 7.39 -19.35
CA GLY A 162 -5.62 6.65 -20.39
C GLY A 162 -4.36 5.93 -19.89
#